data_AF-A0A7Y8HY27-F1
#
_entry.id   AF-A0A7Y8HY27-F1
#
_cell.length_a   1.000
_cell.length_b   1.000
_cell.length_c   1.000
_cell.angle_alpha   90.00
_cell.angle_beta   90.00
_cell.angle_gamma   90.00
#
_symmetry.space_group_name_H-M   'P 1'
#
loop_
_entity.id
_entity.type
_entity.pdbx_description
1 polymer ?
#
loop_
_entity_poly.entity_id
_entity_poly.type
_entity_poly.pdbx_seq_one_letter_code
_entity_poly.pdbx_strand_id
1 'polypeptide(L)'
;MLTLDEARQALERIPSLQVTRNEPLSRHTRFRLGGPAAVFADAASEDGFLAALRILYDCSLPWIVIGCGTNLIVADQGYPGVVLRYRGAAMRREGTRVFAEAGVPLQELVDFANSEGLAGFESLAGIPGNAGAAIYGNAGAYGTSMSDRVVSVRYFDGEQVREIDRDGCGFRYRESVFKRRRQEGSPWVLLSAEFELAEGDSAALKARSEEILALRNAKYPPEMMCAGSIFKNLILADLPEPARKAVPAEIVKGGKVPSAWFLERAGAKGLSLGGIHVADYHANLIFHDGGGSASQAVELIAALKEQVSDFFGVVLEEEVQYVGFKERLPGVDQLSTMPHVVQGLLVGLTPEELRWKPAADRWSVSEVLAHLAHCERVCFAPRMRAMVEQDDPAIEAYDPYELERQGTYQTRFALAALEDFLKARHESLEYLRNVPLSAAARTARHPQLGRITLGEMMNEWAFHDLGHIRQISELARAVKYYPSMGPFRSQYTVNP
;
A
#
# COMPACT_ATOMS: atom_id res chain seq x y z
N MET A 1 -25.81 -5.48 9.72
CA MET A 1 -24.65 -5.32 8.82
C MET A 1 -24.25 -6.70 8.34
N LEU A 2 -24.04 -6.89 7.04
CA LEU A 2 -23.62 -8.20 6.52
C LEU A 2 -22.17 -8.49 6.93
N THR A 3 -21.91 -9.69 7.40
CA THR A 3 -20.56 -10.26 7.51
C THR A 3 -19.96 -10.48 6.12
N LEU A 4 -18.64 -10.65 6.03
CA LEU A 4 -17.96 -10.92 4.75
C LEU A 4 -18.52 -12.16 4.05
N ASP A 5 -18.86 -13.21 4.79
CA ASP A 5 -19.42 -14.43 4.22
C ASP A 5 -20.86 -14.25 3.74
N GLU A 6 -21.68 -13.48 4.45
CA GLU A 6 -23.04 -13.17 4.01
C GLU A 6 -23.02 -12.29 2.75
N ALA A 7 -22.14 -11.28 2.70
CA ALA A 7 -21.95 -10.45 1.50
C ALA A 7 -21.48 -11.30 0.32
N ARG A 8 -20.50 -12.20 0.52
CA ARG A 8 -20.05 -13.15 -0.51
C ARG A 8 -21.20 -14.00 -1.04
N GLN A 9 -22.00 -14.60 -0.16
CA GLN A 9 -23.15 -15.41 -0.57
C GLN A 9 -24.20 -14.60 -1.32
N ALA A 10 -24.42 -13.34 -0.95
CA ALA A 10 -25.32 -12.45 -1.67
C ALA A 10 -24.80 -12.11 -3.07
N LEU A 11 -23.50 -11.84 -3.20
CA LEU A 11 -22.83 -11.61 -4.49
C LEU A 11 -22.89 -12.85 -5.39
N GLU A 12 -22.66 -14.05 -4.84
CA GLU A 12 -22.73 -15.32 -5.59
C GLU A 12 -24.11 -15.64 -6.17
N ARG A 13 -25.18 -15.04 -5.64
CA ARG A 13 -26.54 -15.19 -6.18
C ARG A 13 -26.79 -14.32 -7.41
N ILE A 14 -25.91 -13.39 -7.76
CA ILE A 14 -26.03 -12.54 -8.95
C ILE A 14 -25.54 -13.35 -10.16
N PRO A 15 -26.41 -13.74 -11.11
CA PRO A 15 -26.03 -14.68 -12.18
C PRO A 15 -24.94 -14.18 -13.13
N SER A 16 -24.79 -12.87 -13.29
CA SER A 16 -23.80 -12.22 -14.18
C SER A 16 -22.49 -11.84 -13.47
N LEU A 17 -22.30 -12.28 -12.22
CA LEU A 17 -21.15 -11.97 -11.40
C LEU A 17 -20.31 -13.21 -11.14
N GLN A 18 -19.02 -13.15 -11.44
CA GLN A 18 -18.07 -14.18 -11.02
C GLN A 18 -17.47 -13.79 -9.67
N VAL A 19 -17.55 -14.68 -8.69
CA VAL A 19 -17.05 -14.42 -7.33
C VAL A 19 -15.99 -15.45 -6.97
N THR A 20 -14.82 -14.99 -6.55
CA THR A 20 -13.71 -15.82 -6.08
C THR A 20 -13.25 -15.38 -4.68
N ARG A 21 -12.64 -16.31 -3.94
CA ARG A 21 -12.11 -16.08 -2.59
C ARG A 21 -10.59 -16.10 -2.63
N ASN A 22 -9.96 -15.28 -1.79
CA ASN A 22 -8.51 -15.22 -1.66
C ASN A 22 -7.79 -15.00 -3.00
N GLU A 23 -8.35 -14.20 -3.91
CA GLU A 23 -7.80 -13.98 -5.25
C GLU A 23 -6.55 -13.10 -5.17
N PRO A 24 -5.36 -13.58 -5.61
CA PRO A 24 -4.14 -12.77 -5.57
C PRO A 24 -4.25 -11.53 -6.47
N LEU A 25 -4.24 -10.34 -5.87
CA LEU A 25 -4.38 -9.09 -6.61
C LEU A 25 -3.18 -8.77 -7.49
N SER A 26 -2.01 -9.40 -7.28
CA SER A 26 -0.87 -9.37 -8.20
C SER A 26 -1.21 -9.86 -9.62
N ARG A 27 -2.28 -10.65 -9.81
CA ARG A 27 -2.80 -11.04 -11.13
C ARG A 27 -3.63 -9.95 -11.81
N HIS A 28 -4.05 -8.95 -11.04
CA HIS A 28 -4.94 -7.87 -11.45
C HIS A 28 -4.28 -6.49 -11.39
N THR A 29 -2.99 -6.42 -11.11
CA THR A 29 -2.20 -5.19 -11.16
C THR A 29 -1.10 -5.30 -12.22
N ARG A 30 -0.82 -4.18 -12.91
CA ARG A 30 0.32 -4.14 -13.85
C ARG A 30 1.66 -4.26 -13.11
N PHE A 31 1.74 -3.72 -11.90
CA PHE A 31 2.93 -3.82 -11.05
C PHE A 31 3.22 -5.26 -10.59
N ARG A 32 2.26 -6.18 -10.74
CA ARG A 32 2.35 -7.57 -10.24
C ARG A 32 2.63 -7.67 -8.74
N LEU A 33 2.26 -6.63 -7.99
CA LEU A 33 2.32 -6.58 -6.53
C LEU A 33 0.90 -6.67 -5.97
N GLY A 34 0.74 -7.42 -4.88
CA GLY A 34 -0.54 -7.56 -4.19
C GLY A 34 -0.84 -8.96 -3.68
N GLY A 35 -1.14 -9.05 -2.38
CA GLY A 35 -1.70 -10.24 -1.75
C GLY A 35 -3.16 -10.50 -2.12
N PRO A 36 -3.82 -11.46 -1.44
CA PRO A 36 -5.17 -11.89 -1.80
C PRO A 36 -6.26 -10.87 -1.42
N ALA A 37 -7.22 -10.64 -2.32
CA ALA A 37 -8.51 -10.08 -1.94
C ALA A 37 -9.34 -11.16 -1.24
N ALA A 38 -9.94 -10.84 -0.09
CA ALA A 38 -10.75 -11.81 0.65
C ALA A 38 -11.94 -12.29 -0.20
N VAL A 39 -12.58 -11.36 -0.93
CA VAL A 39 -13.54 -11.65 -1.99
C VAL A 39 -13.19 -10.80 -3.21
N PHE A 40 -13.14 -11.42 -4.38
CA PHE A 40 -13.02 -10.73 -5.66
C PHE A 40 -14.28 -11.02 -6.49
N ALA A 41 -14.93 -9.97 -6.96
CA ALA A 41 -16.17 -10.04 -7.73
C ALA A 41 -15.97 -9.37 -9.08
N ASP A 42 -16.36 -10.03 -10.16
CA ASP A 42 -16.08 -9.60 -11.52
C ASP A 42 -17.35 -9.60 -12.36
N ALA A 43 -17.81 -8.39 -12.71
CA ALA A 43 -19.08 -8.15 -13.38
C ALA A 43 -18.87 -7.87 -14.87
N ALA A 44 -19.48 -8.69 -15.72
CA ALA A 44 -19.42 -8.51 -17.18
C ALA A 44 -20.60 -7.68 -17.75
N SER A 45 -21.60 -7.33 -16.93
CA SER A 45 -22.75 -6.52 -17.33
C SER A 45 -23.05 -5.40 -16.33
N GLU A 46 -23.64 -4.30 -16.80
CA GLU A 46 -24.05 -3.17 -15.96
C GLU A 46 -25.02 -3.64 -14.87
N ASP A 47 -26.01 -4.49 -15.21
CA ASP A 47 -26.98 -5.02 -14.25
C ASP A 47 -26.33 -5.79 -13.09
N GLY A 48 -25.37 -6.66 -13.40
CA GLY A 48 -24.65 -7.43 -12.38
C GLY A 48 -23.77 -6.53 -11.51
N PHE A 49 -23.14 -5.53 -12.13
CA PHE A 49 -22.33 -4.56 -11.43
C PHE A 49 -23.14 -3.68 -10.48
N LEU A 50 -24.30 -3.15 -10.94
CA LEU A 50 -25.21 -2.37 -10.10
C LEU A 50 -25.84 -3.19 -8.97
N ALA A 51 -26.20 -4.45 -9.24
CA ALA A 51 -26.69 -5.36 -8.20
C ALA A 51 -25.63 -5.60 -7.12
N ALA A 52 -24.37 -5.80 -7.51
CA ALA A 52 -23.26 -5.94 -6.58
C ALA A 52 -23.03 -4.64 -5.78
N LEU A 53 -23.03 -3.48 -6.44
CA LEU A 53 -22.86 -2.19 -5.76
C LEU A 53 -23.93 -1.97 -4.70
N ARG A 54 -25.21 -2.22 -4.99
CA ARG A 54 -26.29 -2.07 -4.00
C ARG A 54 -26.03 -2.87 -2.72
N ILE A 55 -25.61 -4.12 -2.85
CA ILE A 55 -25.22 -4.96 -1.70
C ILE A 55 -24.04 -4.34 -0.94
N LEU A 56 -23.04 -3.82 -1.66
CA LEU A 56 -21.82 -3.27 -1.07
C LEU A 56 -22.06 -1.93 -0.35
N TYR A 57 -22.92 -1.04 -0.86
CA TYR A 57 -23.28 0.20 -0.17
C TYR A 57 -24.12 -0.05 1.09
N ASP A 58 -24.93 -1.10 1.11
CA ASP A 58 -25.76 -1.47 2.26
C ASP A 58 -24.96 -2.19 3.38
N CYS A 59 -23.70 -2.56 3.13
CA CYS A 59 -22.86 -3.24 4.11
C CYS A 59 -21.75 -2.34 4.67
N SER A 60 -21.37 -2.58 5.92
CA SER A 60 -20.25 -1.88 6.57
C SER A 60 -18.89 -2.55 6.28
N LEU A 61 -18.82 -3.39 5.26
CA LEU A 61 -17.58 -4.06 4.87
C LEU A 61 -16.72 -3.10 4.04
N PRO A 62 -15.39 -3.14 4.19
CA PRO A 62 -14.52 -2.43 3.28
C PRO A 62 -14.68 -3.02 1.87
N TRP A 63 -14.87 -2.17 0.87
CA TRP A 63 -14.90 -2.59 -0.53
C TRP A 63 -14.25 -1.55 -1.44
N ILE A 64 -13.81 -1.99 -2.61
CA ILE A 64 -13.19 -1.12 -3.60
C ILE A 64 -13.55 -1.58 -5.00
N VAL A 65 -13.69 -0.62 -5.92
CA VAL A 65 -13.78 -0.91 -7.36
C VAL A 65 -12.42 -0.73 -8.01
N ILE A 66 -11.99 -1.69 -8.82
CA ILE A 66 -10.78 -1.59 -9.63
C ILE A 66 -11.08 -1.78 -11.12
N GLY A 67 -10.27 -1.16 -11.97
CA GLY A 67 -10.15 -1.51 -13.39
C GLY A 67 -9.06 -2.58 -13.61
N CYS A 68 -8.20 -2.41 -14.61
CA CYS A 68 -7.03 -3.26 -14.88
C CYS A 68 -5.86 -3.11 -13.89
N GLY A 69 -6.01 -2.36 -12.78
CA GLY A 69 -4.98 -2.19 -11.75
C GLY A 69 -3.64 -1.62 -12.24
N THR A 70 -3.68 -0.71 -13.21
CA THR A 70 -2.48 -0.16 -13.87
C THR A 70 -1.83 1.00 -13.12
N ASN A 71 -2.49 1.52 -12.08
CA ASN A 71 -2.03 2.58 -11.20
C ASN A 71 -2.18 2.19 -9.70
N LEU A 72 -2.02 0.91 -9.38
CA LEU A 72 -2.20 0.38 -8.03
C LEU A 72 -0.90 -0.21 -7.47
N ILE A 73 -0.63 0.06 -6.20
CA ILE A 73 0.22 -0.76 -5.34
C ILE A 73 -0.72 -1.40 -4.32
N VAL A 74 -0.73 -2.73 -4.29
CA VAL A 74 -1.59 -3.50 -3.38
C VAL A 74 -0.71 -4.13 -2.31
N ALA A 75 -1.10 -4.02 -1.04
CA ALA A 75 -0.34 -4.54 0.09
C ALA A 75 -0.07 -6.05 -0.04
N ASP A 76 1.04 -6.51 0.54
CA ASP A 76 1.43 -7.93 0.51
C ASP A 76 0.39 -8.83 1.22
N GLN A 77 -0.32 -8.28 2.21
CA GLN A 77 -1.41 -8.97 2.90
C GLN A 77 -2.73 -8.95 2.10
N GLY A 78 -2.76 -8.23 0.98
CA GLY A 78 -3.93 -8.11 0.11
C GLY A 78 -5.00 -7.16 0.65
N TYR A 79 -6.26 -7.45 0.34
CA TYR A 79 -7.40 -6.61 0.71
C TYR A 79 -8.41 -7.43 1.52
N PRO A 80 -8.71 -7.07 2.78
CA PRO A 80 -9.54 -7.89 3.67
C PRO A 80 -11.04 -7.87 3.31
N GLY A 81 -11.44 -7.06 2.34
CA GLY A 81 -12.82 -6.82 1.95
C GLY A 81 -13.16 -7.34 0.56
N VAL A 82 -14.16 -6.71 -0.07
CA VAL A 82 -14.58 -7.05 -1.43
C VAL A 82 -13.88 -6.15 -2.44
N VAL A 83 -13.21 -6.76 -3.43
CA VAL A 83 -12.75 -6.07 -4.63
C VAL A 83 -13.74 -6.36 -5.75
N LEU A 84 -14.36 -5.32 -6.31
CA LEU A 84 -15.30 -5.42 -7.42
C LEU A 84 -14.64 -4.89 -8.69
N ARG A 85 -14.79 -5.61 -9.81
CA ARG A 85 -14.32 -5.18 -11.13
C ARG A 85 -15.49 -5.15 -12.10
N TYR A 86 -15.51 -4.13 -12.95
CA TYR A 86 -16.47 -4.01 -14.05
C TYR A 86 -15.77 -4.20 -15.40
N ARG A 87 -16.31 -5.11 -16.21
CA ARG A 87 -15.81 -5.48 -17.54
C ARG A 87 -16.77 -5.13 -18.68
N GLY A 88 -17.84 -4.38 -18.40
CA GLY A 88 -18.68 -3.83 -19.47
C GLY A 88 -17.82 -2.99 -20.42
N ALA A 89 -17.83 -3.37 -21.70
CA ALA A 89 -16.95 -2.83 -22.72
C ALA A 89 -17.72 -2.38 -23.98
N ALA A 90 -19.02 -2.07 -23.86
CA ALA A 90 -19.79 -1.54 -24.98
C ALA A 90 -19.26 -0.17 -25.41
N MET A 91 -19.13 0.00 -26.73
CA MET A 91 -18.80 1.27 -27.38
C MET A 91 -19.77 1.49 -28.55
N ARG A 92 -20.17 2.74 -28.77
CA ARG A 92 -20.96 3.13 -29.96
C ARG A 92 -20.61 4.54 -30.39
N ARG A 93 -20.77 4.81 -31.69
CA ARG A 93 -20.64 6.14 -32.29
C ARG A 93 -22.01 6.68 -32.68
N GLU A 94 -22.20 7.98 -32.49
CA GLU A 94 -23.34 8.74 -33.01
C GLU A 94 -22.84 10.10 -33.51
N GLY A 95 -22.62 10.22 -34.82
CA GLY A 95 -21.93 11.40 -35.39
C GLY A 95 -20.51 11.53 -34.84
N THR A 96 -20.18 12.66 -34.25
CA THR A 96 -18.87 12.91 -33.58
C THR A 96 -18.85 12.48 -32.12
N ARG A 97 -19.95 11.92 -31.60
CA ARG A 97 -20.04 11.41 -30.24
C ARG A 97 -19.67 9.95 -30.13
N VAL A 98 -18.94 9.64 -29.07
CA VAL A 98 -18.58 8.27 -28.72
C VAL A 98 -19.05 7.99 -27.30
N PHE A 99 -19.88 6.96 -27.16
CA PHE A 99 -20.21 6.36 -25.89
C PHE A 99 -19.23 5.23 -25.60
N ALA A 100 -18.78 5.12 -24.34
CA ALA A 100 -18.03 3.98 -23.86
C ALA A 100 -18.40 3.60 -22.43
N GLU A 101 -18.56 2.30 -22.17
CA GLU A 101 -18.64 1.77 -20.80
C GLU A 101 -17.29 1.91 -20.07
N ALA A 102 -17.36 2.02 -18.75
CA ALA A 102 -16.20 2.27 -17.89
C ALA A 102 -15.16 1.13 -17.94
N GLY A 103 -15.57 -0.09 -18.31
CA GLY A 103 -14.70 -1.25 -18.44
C GLY A 103 -14.00 -1.37 -19.80
N VAL A 104 -14.31 -0.52 -20.79
CA VAL A 104 -13.61 -0.49 -22.09
C VAL A 104 -12.11 -0.27 -21.88
N PRO A 105 -11.21 -1.14 -22.38
CA PRO A 105 -9.78 -0.89 -22.37
C PRO A 105 -9.44 0.41 -23.10
N LEU A 106 -8.62 1.26 -22.50
CA LEU A 106 -8.38 2.61 -23.04
C LEU A 106 -7.75 2.59 -24.44
N GLN A 107 -6.88 1.62 -24.73
CA GLN A 107 -6.31 1.44 -26.06
C GLN A 107 -7.39 1.08 -27.09
N GLU A 108 -8.35 0.22 -26.73
CA GLU A 108 -9.46 -0.14 -27.63
C GLU A 108 -10.36 1.07 -27.94
N LEU A 109 -10.56 1.98 -26.97
CA LEU A 109 -11.27 3.23 -27.22
C LEU A 109 -10.53 4.15 -28.19
N VAL A 110 -9.20 4.23 -28.08
CA VAL A 110 -8.35 4.98 -29.03
C VAL A 110 -8.46 4.38 -30.42
N ASP A 111 -8.30 3.06 -30.53
CA ASP A 111 -8.32 2.33 -31.81
C ASP A 111 -9.70 2.43 -32.48
N PHE A 112 -10.78 2.32 -31.70
CA PHE A 112 -12.15 2.53 -32.15
C PHE A 112 -12.32 3.91 -32.76
N ALA A 113 -11.98 4.98 -32.01
CA ALA A 113 -12.09 6.35 -32.50
C ALA A 113 -11.28 6.59 -33.78
N ASN A 114 -10.03 6.13 -33.82
CA ASN A 114 -9.18 6.24 -35.01
C ASN A 114 -9.78 5.51 -36.21
N SER A 115 -10.33 4.30 -36.01
CA SER A 115 -10.95 3.51 -37.07
C SER A 115 -12.21 4.17 -37.64
N GLU A 116 -12.93 4.89 -36.80
CA GLU A 116 -14.12 5.67 -37.15
C GLU A 116 -13.78 7.05 -37.76
N GLY A 117 -12.50 7.43 -37.83
CA GLY A 117 -12.10 8.75 -38.33
C GLY A 117 -12.40 9.87 -37.34
N LEU A 118 -12.38 9.58 -36.04
CA LEU A 118 -12.62 10.55 -34.98
C LEU A 118 -11.32 10.91 -34.25
N ALA A 119 -10.89 12.15 -34.42
CA ALA A 119 -9.71 12.75 -33.81
C ALA A 119 -9.98 13.21 -32.36
N GLY A 120 -9.01 13.00 -31.48
CA GLY A 120 -9.01 13.54 -30.12
C GLY A 120 -8.43 12.64 -29.04
N PHE A 121 -8.19 11.36 -29.35
CA PHE A 121 -7.69 10.35 -28.41
C PHE A 121 -6.27 9.83 -28.70
N GLU A 122 -5.63 10.21 -29.80
CA GLU A 122 -4.33 9.66 -30.23
C GLU A 122 -3.25 9.82 -29.16
N SER A 123 -3.27 10.93 -28.43
CA SER A 123 -2.42 11.24 -27.27
C SER A 123 -2.53 10.25 -26.11
N LEU A 124 -3.62 9.49 -26.04
CA LEU A 124 -3.89 8.50 -25.00
C LEU A 124 -3.40 7.10 -25.39
N ALA A 125 -2.96 6.89 -26.64
CA ALA A 125 -2.39 5.64 -27.10
C ALA A 125 -1.28 5.18 -26.14
N GLY A 126 -1.31 3.91 -25.77
CA GLY A 126 -0.36 3.27 -24.85
C GLY A 126 -0.52 3.62 -23.37
N ILE A 127 -1.55 4.39 -22.97
CA ILE A 127 -1.89 4.54 -21.56
C ILE A 127 -2.63 3.26 -21.11
N PRO A 128 -2.06 2.47 -20.17
CA PRO A 128 -2.70 1.22 -19.74
C PRO A 128 -3.85 1.51 -18.78
N GLY A 129 -4.97 0.79 -18.93
CA GLY A 129 -6.14 0.89 -18.05
C GLY A 129 -7.45 0.85 -18.83
N ASN A 130 -8.54 1.21 -18.17
CA ASN A 130 -9.88 1.29 -18.77
C ASN A 130 -10.36 2.74 -18.82
N ALA A 131 -11.34 3.02 -19.68
CA ALA A 131 -11.95 4.34 -19.84
C ALA A 131 -12.43 4.94 -18.51
N GLY A 132 -13.09 4.14 -17.66
CA GLY A 132 -13.56 4.61 -16.35
C GLY A 132 -12.42 5.00 -15.41
N ALA A 133 -11.34 4.20 -15.35
CA ALA A 133 -10.17 4.51 -14.56
C ALA A 133 -9.41 5.74 -15.11
N ALA A 134 -9.40 5.90 -16.43
CA ALA A 134 -8.83 7.06 -17.10
C ALA A 134 -9.60 8.34 -16.75
N ILE A 135 -10.94 8.30 -16.71
CA ILE A 135 -11.78 9.41 -16.25
C ILE A 135 -11.54 9.69 -14.77
N TYR A 136 -11.56 8.65 -13.92
CA TYR A 136 -11.34 8.76 -12.48
C TYR A 136 -10.07 9.55 -12.14
N GLY A 137 -8.96 9.27 -12.84
CA GLY A 137 -7.69 9.94 -12.64
C GLY A 137 -7.44 11.14 -13.56
N ASN A 138 -8.40 11.57 -14.39
CA ASN A 138 -8.19 12.50 -15.51
C ASN A 138 -6.86 12.21 -16.26
N ALA A 139 -6.77 10.99 -16.79
CA ALA A 139 -5.61 10.52 -17.52
C ALA A 139 -5.31 11.45 -18.70
N GLY A 140 -4.02 11.59 -19.01
CA GLY A 140 -3.57 12.54 -20.01
C GLY A 140 -2.07 12.41 -20.25
N ALA A 141 -1.69 12.62 -21.49
CA ALA A 141 -0.34 12.59 -22.00
C ALA A 141 -0.25 13.50 -23.24
N TYR A 142 0.97 13.93 -23.59
CA TYR A 142 1.25 14.70 -24.81
C TYR A 142 0.36 15.95 -25.01
N GLY A 143 -0.06 16.60 -23.92
CA GLY A 143 -0.72 17.91 -23.95
C GLY A 143 -2.25 17.90 -23.83
N THR A 144 -2.87 16.71 -23.77
CA THR A 144 -4.33 16.54 -23.65
C THR A 144 -4.66 15.56 -22.53
N SER A 145 -5.93 15.53 -22.15
CA SER A 145 -6.49 14.71 -21.08
C SER A 145 -7.90 14.22 -21.42
N MET A 146 -8.40 13.23 -20.66
CA MET A 146 -9.78 12.77 -20.75
C MET A 146 -10.77 13.92 -20.67
N SER A 147 -10.52 14.87 -19.75
CA SER A 147 -11.40 16.01 -19.52
C SER A 147 -11.59 16.90 -20.75
N ASP A 148 -10.71 16.87 -21.76
CA ASP A 148 -10.87 17.67 -22.97
C ASP A 148 -11.96 17.14 -23.91
N ARG A 149 -12.36 15.87 -23.74
CA ARG A 149 -13.32 15.17 -24.62
C ARG A 149 -14.59 14.74 -23.90
N VAL A 150 -14.58 14.58 -22.57
CA VAL A 150 -15.77 14.18 -21.80
C VAL A 150 -16.89 15.21 -21.98
N VAL A 151 -18.08 14.73 -22.34
CA VAL A 151 -19.33 15.49 -22.36
C VAL A 151 -20.10 15.22 -21.08
N SER A 152 -20.36 13.95 -20.79
CA SER A 152 -21.04 13.51 -19.58
C SER A 152 -20.56 12.15 -19.10
N VAL A 153 -20.80 11.86 -17.82
CA VAL A 153 -20.43 10.61 -17.15
C VAL A 153 -21.63 10.08 -16.38
N ARG A 154 -22.01 8.82 -16.65
CA ARG A 154 -22.97 8.06 -15.86
C ARG A 154 -22.25 7.36 -14.71
N TYR A 155 -22.81 7.45 -13.51
CA TYR A 155 -22.25 6.86 -12.31
C TYR A 155 -23.35 6.41 -11.33
N PHE A 156 -23.01 5.49 -10.44
CA PHE A 156 -23.82 5.13 -9.29
C PHE A 156 -23.36 5.93 -8.06
N ASP A 157 -24.27 6.63 -7.39
CA ASP A 157 -23.96 7.48 -6.23
C ASP A 157 -24.06 6.77 -4.88
N GLY A 158 -24.52 5.51 -4.89
CA GLY A 158 -24.84 4.72 -3.70
C GLY A 158 -26.32 4.39 -3.56
N GLU A 159 -27.18 5.15 -4.23
CA GLU A 159 -28.63 4.96 -4.20
C GLU A 159 -29.18 4.68 -5.61
N GLN A 160 -28.78 5.49 -6.58
CA GLN A 160 -29.28 5.44 -7.95
C GLN A 160 -28.22 5.80 -8.99
N VAL A 161 -28.53 5.50 -10.25
CA VAL A 161 -27.70 5.93 -11.37
C VAL A 161 -27.99 7.39 -11.67
N ARG A 162 -26.94 8.20 -11.76
CA ARG A 162 -26.98 9.61 -12.14
C ARG A 162 -26.07 9.89 -13.32
N GLU A 163 -26.25 11.06 -13.89
CA GLU A 163 -25.39 11.61 -14.93
C GLU A 163 -24.91 13.01 -14.51
N ILE A 164 -23.64 13.30 -14.76
CA ILE A 164 -23.06 14.64 -14.57
C ILE A 164 -22.32 15.04 -15.85
N ASP A 165 -22.32 16.32 -16.14
CA ASP A 165 -21.54 16.89 -17.24
C ASP A 165 -20.05 17.04 -16.87
N ARG A 166 -19.26 17.54 -17.83
CA ARG A 166 -17.84 17.82 -17.67
C ARG A 166 -17.54 18.74 -16.47
N ASP A 167 -18.33 19.80 -16.27
CA ASP A 167 -18.10 20.77 -15.21
C ASP A 167 -18.40 20.14 -13.83
N GLY A 168 -19.48 19.36 -13.74
CA GLY A 168 -19.83 18.57 -12.57
C GLY A 168 -18.79 17.51 -12.21
N CYS A 169 -18.05 16.97 -13.18
CA CYS A 169 -16.93 16.06 -12.92
C CYS A 169 -15.78 16.74 -12.16
N GLY A 170 -15.68 18.08 -12.17
CA GLY A 170 -14.71 18.84 -11.41
C GLY A 170 -13.27 18.39 -11.62
N PHE A 171 -12.90 18.17 -12.89
CA PHE A 171 -11.59 17.70 -13.30
C PHE A 171 -10.50 18.72 -12.97
N ARG A 172 -9.37 18.23 -12.44
CA ARG A 172 -8.11 18.97 -12.33
C ARG A 172 -6.96 18.06 -12.73
N TYR A 173 -5.71 18.53 -12.61
CA TYR A 173 -4.56 17.69 -12.91
C TYR A 173 -4.54 16.45 -11.99
N ARG A 174 -4.69 15.25 -12.58
CA ARG A 174 -4.73 13.95 -11.89
C ARG A 174 -5.85 13.82 -10.85
N GLU A 175 -6.96 14.52 -11.06
CA GLU A 175 -8.02 14.67 -10.06
C GLU A 175 -9.42 14.79 -10.70
N SER A 176 -10.43 14.27 -10.01
CA SER A 176 -11.85 14.30 -10.41
C SER A 176 -12.76 14.26 -9.19
N VAL A 177 -14.05 14.55 -9.35
CA VAL A 177 -15.03 14.42 -8.25
C VAL A 177 -15.11 12.97 -7.74
N PHE A 178 -14.95 11.97 -8.61
CA PHE A 178 -15.02 10.56 -8.24
C PHE A 178 -13.91 10.15 -7.28
N LYS A 179 -12.70 10.70 -7.47
CA LYS A 179 -11.56 10.45 -6.59
C LYS A 179 -11.73 11.12 -5.23
N ARG A 180 -12.19 12.38 -5.19
CA ARG A 180 -12.55 13.07 -3.95
C ARG A 180 -13.64 12.34 -3.16
N ARG A 181 -14.73 11.96 -3.83
CA ARG A 181 -15.84 11.21 -3.24
C ARG A 181 -15.41 9.89 -2.60
N ARG A 182 -14.50 9.16 -3.26
CA ARG A 182 -13.91 7.95 -2.66
C ARG A 182 -13.11 8.27 -1.40
N GLN A 183 -12.30 9.33 -1.41
CA GLN A 183 -11.50 9.76 -0.26
C GLN A 183 -12.37 10.24 0.91
N GLU A 184 -13.53 10.83 0.62
CA GLU A 184 -14.55 11.25 1.59
C GLU A 184 -15.33 10.07 2.21
N GLY A 185 -15.13 8.83 1.73
CA GLY A 185 -15.84 7.64 2.22
C GLY A 185 -17.23 7.42 1.63
N SER A 186 -17.63 8.24 0.66
CA SER A 186 -18.90 8.12 -0.08
C SER A 186 -18.60 8.01 -1.58
N PRO A 187 -18.00 6.88 -2.04
CA PRO A 187 -17.53 6.76 -3.41
C PRO A 187 -18.67 6.98 -4.41
N TRP A 188 -18.35 7.54 -5.57
CA TRP A 188 -19.22 7.51 -6.76
C TRP A 188 -18.56 6.60 -7.78
N VAL A 189 -19.31 5.62 -8.29
CA VAL A 189 -18.76 4.55 -9.14
C VAL A 189 -19.15 4.78 -10.59
N LEU A 190 -18.16 4.97 -11.47
CA LEU A 190 -18.38 5.22 -12.89
C LEU A 190 -18.95 3.98 -13.60
N LEU A 191 -19.90 4.22 -14.51
CA LEU A 191 -20.54 3.18 -15.34
C LEU A 191 -20.21 3.38 -16.82
N SER A 192 -20.32 4.60 -17.33
CA SER A 192 -20.06 4.93 -18.73
C SER A 192 -19.83 6.43 -18.91
N ALA A 193 -19.35 6.82 -20.09
CA ALA A 193 -19.19 8.22 -20.45
C ALA A 193 -19.49 8.45 -21.94
N GLU A 194 -19.88 9.68 -22.24
CA GLU A 194 -20.02 10.21 -23.59
C GLU A 194 -18.87 11.19 -23.85
N PHE A 195 -18.30 11.11 -25.05
CA PHE A 195 -17.19 11.93 -25.50
C PHE A 195 -17.53 12.66 -26.80
N GLU A 196 -17.05 13.89 -26.93
CA GLU A 196 -17.13 14.68 -28.17
C GLU A 196 -15.74 14.71 -28.82
N LEU A 197 -15.67 14.20 -30.05
CA LEU A 197 -14.46 14.14 -30.87
C LEU A 197 -14.62 15.04 -32.10
N ALA A 198 -13.58 15.12 -32.93
CA ALA A 198 -13.64 15.85 -34.20
C ALA A 198 -13.49 14.86 -35.36
N GLU A 199 -14.11 15.13 -36.51
CA GLU A 199 -13.83 14.36 -37.73
C GLU A 199 -12.35 14.50 -38.14
N GLY A 200 -11.78 13.43 -38.69
CA GLY A 200 -10.38 13.36 -39.10
C GLY A 200 -10.11 12.20 -40.06
N ASP A 201 -8.93 12.21 -40.66
CA ASP A 201 -8.49 11.15 -41.56
C ASP A 201 -8.04 9.91 -40.77
N SER A 202 -8.75 8.79 -40.90
CA SER A 202 -8.48 7.56 -40.14
C SER A 202 -7.03 7.08 -40.29
N ALA A 203 -6.44 7.17 -41.49
CA ALA A 203 -5.08 6.73 -41.73
C ALA A 203 -4.06 7.59 -40.97
N ALA A 204 -4.20 8.93 -41.03
CA ALA A 204 -3.37 9.85 -40.27
C ALA A 204 -3.51 9.67 -38.75
N LEU A 205 -4.72 9.43 -38.25
CA LEU A 205 -4.98 9.21 -36.82
C LEU A 205 -4.32 7.92 -36.29
N LYS A 206 -4.39 6.84 -37.08
CA LYS A 206 -3.70 5.58 -36.77
C LYS A 206 -2.19 5.77 -36.75
N ALA A 207 -1.62 6.38 -37.79
CA ALA A 207 -0.18 6.65 -37.86
C ALA A 207 0.31 7.47 -36.64
N ARG A 208 -0.43 8.53 -36.28
CA ARG A 208 -0.12 9.33 -35.09
C ARG A 208 -0.16 8.52 -33.80
N SER A 209 -1.15 7.64 -33.65
CA SER A 209 -1.29 6.79 -32.46
C SER A 209 -0.17 5.75 -32.38
N GLU A 210 0.25 5.20 -33.52
CA GLU A 210 1.40 4.28 -33.62
C GLU A 210 2.71 4.96 -33.22
N GLU A 211 2.97 6.20 -33.67
CA GLU A 211 4.12 6.99 -33.26
C GLU A 211 4.16 7.22 -31.74
N ILE A 212 3.02 7.61 -31.16
CA ILE A 212 2.89 7.85 -29.71
C ILE A 212 3.08 6.55 -28.93
N LEU A 213 2.49 5.46 -29.40
CA LEU A 213 2.62 4.14 -28.80
C LEU A 213 4.09 3.68 -28.82
N ALA A 214 4.81 3.88 -29.93
CA ALA A 214 6.23 3.55 -30.03
C ALA A 214 7.08 4.35 -29.03
N LEU A 215 6.85 5.66 -28.91
CA LEU A 215 7.53 6.51 -27.93
C LEU A 215 7.25 6.06 -26.48
N ARG A 216 6.02 5.63 -26.19
CA ARG A 216 5.65 5.15 -24.86
C ARG A 216 6.24 3.79 -24.56
N ASN A 217 6.19 2.84 -25.49
CA ASN A 217 6.72 1.49 -25.29
C ASN A 217 8.24 1.51 -25.10
N ALA A 218 8.95 2.44 -25.75
CA ALA A 218 10.38 2.68 -25.48
C ALA A 218 10.64 3.12 -24.03
N LYS A 219 9.71 3.86 -23.42
CA LYS A 219 9.81 4.35 -22.04
C LYS A 219 9.22 3.41 -21.00
N TYR A 220 8.14 2.72 -21.34
CA TYR A 220 7.37 1.82 -20.48
C TYR A 220 7.06 0.54 -21.27
N PRO A 221 8.02 -0.38 -21.39
CA PRO A 221 7.78 -1.64 -22.10
C PRO A 221 6.50 -2.34 -21.62
N PRO A 222 5.67 -2.92 -22.49
CA PRO A 222 4.39 -3.52 -22.11
C PRO A 222 4.50 -4.58 -21.01
N GLU A 223 5.55 -5.40 -21.05
CA GLU A 223 5.87 -6.46 -20.10
C GLU A 223 6.42 -5.95 -18.77
N MET A 224 6.83 -4.67 -18.72
CA MET A 224 7.40 -4.09 -17.51
C MET A 224 6.36 -4.03 -16.39
N MET A 225 6.70 -4.66 -15.28
CA MET A 225 5.87 -4.69 -14.08
C MET A 225 6.01 -3.36 -13.33
N CYS A 226 5.20 -2.36 -13.70
CA CYS A 226 5.19 -1.04 -13.08
C CYS A 226 3.77 -0.45 -13.04
N ALA A 227 3.54 0.51 -12.13
CA ALA A 227 2.28 1.25 -12.04
C ALA A 227 2.27 2.55 -12.87
N GLY A 228 3.22 2.71 -13.81
CA GLY A 228 3.43 3.96 -14.52
C GLY A 228 4.28 4.94 -13.71
N SER A 229 3.96 6.25 -13.80
CA SER A 229 4.64 7.26 -13.00
C SER A 229 4.16 7.20 -11.56
N ILE A 230 5.10 7.07 -10.62
CA ILE A 230 4.77 6.96 -9.20
C ILE A 230 4.32 8.30 -8.62
N PHE A 231 5.00 9.38 -8.98
CA PHE A 231 4.75 10.72 -8.48
C PHE A 231 4.13 11.61 -9.54
N LYS A 232 3.23 12.51 -9.12
CA LYS A 232 2.71 13.58 -9.97
C LYS A 232 3.83 14.56 -10.33
N ASN A 233 3.65 15.29 -11.42
CA ASN A 233 4.47 16.46 -11.69
C ASN A 233 4.10 17.60 -10.73
N LEU A 234 5.05 18.49 -10.46
CA LEU A 234 4.86 19.59 -9.51
C LEU A 234 4.38 20.84 -10.24
N ILE A 235 3.58 21.66 -9.57
CA ILE A 235 3.15 22.94 -10.10
C ILE A 235 4.27 23.97 -9.83
N LEU A 236 4.80 24.59 -10.88
CA LEU A 236 5.93 25.53 -10.79
C LEU A 236 5.66 26.69 -9.82
N ALA A 237 4.41 27.15 -9.78
CA ALA A 237 3.98 28.25 -8.90
C ALA A 237 3.98 27.87 -7.42
N ASP A 238 3.85 26.58 -7.10
CA ASP A 238 3.76 26.08 -5.72
C ASP A 238 5.13 25.67 -5.17
N LEU A 239 6.19 25.72 -6.00
CA LEU A 239 7.54 25.36 -5.58
C LEU A 239 8.16 26.44 -4.67
N PRO A 240 8.94 26.03 -3.65
CA PRO A 240 9.70 26.96 -2.84
C PRO A 240 10.73 27.69 -3.72
N GLU A 241 11.05 28.93 -3.37
CA GLU A 241 11.85 29.82 -4.22
C GLU A 241 13.22 29.22 -4.64
N PRO A 242 13.99 28.54 -3.76
CA PRO A 242 15.23 27.88 -4.16
C PRO A 242 15.03 26.81 -5.23
N ALA A 243 14.05 25.93 -5.06
CA ALA A 243 13.73 24.88 -6.03
C ALA A 243 13.25 25.48 -7.36
N ARG A 244 12.38 26.48 -7.31
CA ARG A 244 11.85 27.17 -8.50
C ARG A 244 12.96 27.81 -9.34
N LYS A 245 13.98 28.41 -8.71
CA LYS A 245 15.14 28.98 -9.41
C LYS A 245 16.05 27.94 -10.05
N ALA A 246 16.11 26.73 -9.49
CA ALA A 246 16.92 25.64 -10.01
C ALA A 246 16.30 24.94 -11.24
N VAL A 247 14.98 25.10 -11.45
CA VAL A 247 14.25 24.47 -12.55
C VAL A 247 14.56 25.16 -13.89
N PRO A 248 15.09 24.41 -14.89
CA PRO A 248 15.27 24.94 -16.24
C PRO A 248 13.93 25.24 -16.92
N ALA A 249 13.85 26.32 -17.69
CA ALA A 249 12.59 26.74 -18.34
C ALA A 249 12.11 25.73 -19.38
N GLU A 250 13.03 25.05 -20.06
CA GLU A 250 12.77 24.11 -21.16
C GLU A 250 12.07 22.81 -20.72
N ILE A 251 12.15 22.46 -19.43
CA ILE A 251 11.46 21.26 -18.89
C ILE A 251 10.05 21.57 -18.39
N VAL A 252 9.70 22.85 -18.25
CA VAL A 252 8.38 23.27 -17.77
C VAL A 252 7.35 23.10 -18.89
N LYS A 253 6.31 22.32 -18.64
CA LYS A 253 5.22 22.10 -19.60
C LYS A 253 3.88 22.41 -18.96
N GLY A 254 3.16 23.39 -19.49
CA GLY A 254 1.84 23.80 -18.97
C GLY A 254 1.88 24.21 -17.49
N GLY A 255 2.93 24.93 -17.07
CA GLY A 255 3.14 25.34 -15.68
C GLY A 255 3.59 24.22 -14.73
N LYS A 256 3.91 23.02 -15.24
CA LYS A 256 4.28 21.85 -14.45
C LYS A 256 5.73 21.46 -14.69
N VAL A 257 6.39 20.99 -13.64
CA VAL A 257 7.77 20.51 -13.64
C VAL A 257 7.77 18.99 -13.45
N PRO A 258 8.44 18.21 -14.32
CA PRO A 258 8.53 16.76 -14.16
C PRO A 258 9.14 16.34 -12.83
N SER A 259 8.44 15.53 -12.03
CA SER A 259 8.99 14.98 -10.77
C SER A 259 10.25 14.13 -11.00
N ALA A 260 10.32 13.46 -12.15
CA ALA A 260 11.51 12.74 -12.58
C ALA A 260 12.78 13.62 -12.57
N TRP A 261 12.69 14.91 -12.91
CA TRP A 261 13.86 15.78 -12.88
C TRP A 261 14.40 15.98 -11.46
N PHE A 262 13.51 16.16 -10.48
CA PHE A 262 13.90 16.28 -9.07
C PHE A 262 14.53 14.98 -8.56
N LEU A 263 13.90 13.84 -8.85
CA LEU A 263 14.41 12.51 -8.48
C LEU A 263 15.80 12.26 -9.10
N GLU A 264 15.99 12.58 -10.38
CA GLU A 264 17.27 12.43 -11.07
C GLU A 264 18.37 13.28 -10.44
N ARG A 265 18.06 14.53 -10.09
CA ARG A 265 19.01 15.44 -9.42
C ARG A 265 19.32 15.02 -7.99
N ALA A 266 18.36 14.39 -7.32
CA ALA A 266 18.54 13.83 -6.00
C ALA A 266 19.37 12.52 -6.03
N GLY A 267 19.61 11.92 -7.21
CA GLY A 267 20.41 10.69 -7.35
C GLY A 267 19.59 9.40 -7.31
N ALA A 268 18.32 9.45 -7.70
CA ALA A 268 17.40 8.31 -7.62
C ALA A 268 17.60 7.20 -8.67
N LYS A 269 18.23 7.50 -9.82
CA LYS A 269 18.39 6.54 -10.92
C LYS A 269 19.21 5.34 -10.47
N GLY A 270 18.71 4.13 -10.74
CA GLY A 270 19.39 2.87 -10.41
C GLY A 270 19.31 2.46 -8.95
N LEU A 271 18.64 3.24 -8.09
CA LEU A 271 18.35 2.79 -6.72
C LEU A 271 17.43 1.57 -6.74
N SER A 272 17.64 0.67 -5.79
CA SER A 272 16.82 -0.53 -5.63
C SER A 272 16.69 -0.94 -4.18
N LEU A 273 15.61 -1.64 -3.88
CA LEU A 273 15.37 -2.28 -2.60
C LEU A 273 14.70 -3.63 -2.84
N GLY A 274 15.43 -4.71 -2.55
CA GLY A 274 14.99 -6.05 -2.93
C GLY A 274 14.81 -6.17 -4.45
N GLY A 275 13.64 -6.64 -4.88
CA GLY A 275 13.29 -6.74 -6.30
C GLY A 275 12.59 -5.51 -6.90
N ILE A 276 12.59 -4.38 -6.19
CA ILE A 276 12.00 -3.12 -6.67
C ILE A 276 13.12 -2.16 -7.07
N HIS A 277 13.00 -1.57 -8.27
CA HIS A 277 14.06 -0.82 -8.93
C HIS A 277 13.57 0.50 -9.50
N VAL A 278 14.40 1.54 -9.43
CA VAL A 278 14.22 2.79 -10.18
C VAL A 278 14.95 2.68 -11.52
N ALA A 279 14.26 2.94 -12.64
CA ALA A 279 14.89 2.83 -13.94
C ALA A 279 16.02 3.87 -14.15
N ASP A 280 17.14 3.40 -14.71
CA ASP A 280 18.34 4.21 -14.97
C ASP A 280 18.11 5.37 -15.96
N TYR A 281 17.08 5.26 -16.80
CA TYR A 281 16.75 6.26 -17.82
C TYR A 281 15.59 7.19 -17.41
N HIS A 282 14.79 6.84 -16.39
CA HIS A 282 13.67 7.68 -15.94
C HIS A 282 13.35 7.47 -14.46
N ALA A 283 13.73 8.41 -13.60
CA ALA A 283 13.67 8.19 -12.14
C ALA A 283 12.27 8.15 -11.52
N ASN A 284 11.23 8.57 -12.25
CA ASN A 284 9.84 8.42 -11.82
C ASN A 284 9.19 7.12 -12.32
N LEU A 285 9.98 6.23 -12.92
CA LEU A 285 9.58 4.88 -13.27
C LEU A 285 10.21 3.94 -12.24
N ILE A 286 9.35 3.32 -11.46
CA ILE A 286 9.72 2.25 -10.53
C ILE A 286 9.12 0.95 -11.06
N PHE A 287 9.92 -0.10 -11.15
CA PHE A 287 9.51 -1.39 -11.67
C PHE A 287 9.92 -2.54 -10.75
N HIS A 288 9.29 -3.68 -10.97
CA HIS A 288 9.46 -4.90 -10.22
C HIS A 288 10.08 -5.97 -11.13
N ASP A 289 11.11 -6.68 -10.65
CA ASP A 289 11.82 -7.72 -11.40
C ASP A 289 11.26 -9.15 -11.22
N GLY A 290 10.23 -9.31 -10.36
CA GLY A 290 9.63 -10.59 -9.98
C GLY A 290 9.99 -11.07 -8.56
N GLY A 291 11.00 -10.47 -7.91
CA GLY A 291 11.43 -10.82 -6.55
C GLY A 291 11.09 -9.80 -5.46
N GLY A 292 10.38 -8.73 -5.80
CA GLY A 292 10.06 -7.61 -4.91
C GLY A 292 8.69 -7.71 -4.23
N SER A 293 8.52 -7.01 -3.12
CA SER A 293 7.26 -6.90 -2.39
C SER A 293 6.64 -5.50 -2.47
N ALA A 294 5.35 -5.40 -2.16
CA ALA A 294 4.67 -4.11 -2.07
C ALA A 294 5.22 -3.25 -0.94
N SER A 295 5.58 -3.86 0.19
CA SER A 295 6.29 -3.21 1.30
C SER A 295 7.62 -2.58 0.85
N GLN A 296 8.45 -3.31 0.11
CA GLN A 296 9.70 -2.78 -0.46
C GLN A 296 9.43 -1.63 -1.43
N ALA A 297 8.37 -1.70 -2.24
CA ALA A 297 8.00 -0.60 -3.12
C ALA A 297 7.62 0.65 -2.34
N VAL A 298 6.84 0.53 -1.26
CA VAL A 298 6.47 1.67 -0.40
C VAL A 298 7.70 2.26 0.29
N GLU A 299 8.60 1.42 0.80
CA GLU A 299 9.83 1.86 1.45
C GLU A 299 10.76 2.61 0.49
N LEU A 300 10.96 2.08 -0.73
CA LEU A 300 11.73 2.79 -1.76
C LEU A 300 11.08 4.12 -2.12
N ILE A 301 9.75 4.16 -2.28
CA ILE A 301 9.02 5.40 -2.55
C ILE A 301 9.21 6.43 -1.43
N ALA A 302 9.17 6.00 -0.17
CA ALA A 302 9.40 6.86 0.98
C ALA A 302 10.83 7.45 0.97
N ALA A 303 11.83 6.60 0.74
CA ALA A 303 13.23 7.04 0.62
C ALA A 303 13.42 8.07 -0.51
N LEU A 304 12.77 7.86 -1.66
CA LEU A 304 12.82 8.81 -2.78
C LEU A 304 12.20 10.17 -2.44
N LYS A 305 11.10 10.19 -1.67
CA LYS A 305 10.47 11.43 -1.19
C LYS A 305 11.39 12.18 -0.23
N GLU A 306 11.97 11.46 0.72
CA GLU A 306 12.92 12.01 1.69
C GLU A 306 14.12 12.63 0.97
N GLN A 307 14.72 11.91 0.03
CA GLN A 307 15.88 12.37 -0.74
C GLN A 307 15.59 13.65 -1.56
N VAL A 308 14.40 13.76 -2.16
CA VAL A 308 13.99 14.99 -2.87
C VAL A 308 13.66 16.12 -1.89
N SER A 309 13.03 15.80 -0.75
CA SER A 309 12.75 16.77 0.30
C SER A 309 14.04 17.35 0.88
N ASP A 310 15.04 16.53 1.18
CA ASP A 310 16.32 16.96 1.73
C ASP A 310 17.11 17.80 0.72
N PHE A 311 17.08 17.43 -0.56
CA PHE A 311 17.84 18.11 -1.59
C PHE A 311 17.19 19.44 -2.03
N PHE A 312 15.85 19.49 -2.12
CA PHE A 312 15.12 20.62 -2.72
C PHE A 312 14.17 21.36 -1.77
N GLY A 313 13.90 20.82 -0.58
CA GLY A 313 12.82 21.30 0.30
C GLY A 313 11.43 21.06 -0.29
N VAL A 314 11.30 20.05 -1.16
CA VAL A 314 10.10 19.78 -1.95
C VAL A 314 9.52 18.43 -1.59
N VAL A 315 8.23 18.38 -1.29
CA VAL A 315 7.52 17.12 -1.04
C VAL A 315 6.88 16.62 -2.32
N LEU A 316 7.26 15.41 -2.75
CA LEU A 316 6.61 14.75 -3.88
C LEU A 316 5.26 14.16 -3.47
N GLU A 317 4.25 14.41 -4.29
CA GLU A 317 2.93 13.79 -4.15
C GLU A 317 2.85 12.54 -5.04
N GLU A 318 2.42 11.42 -4.45
CA GLU A 318 2.19 10.16 -5.16
C GLU A 318 0.95 10.25 -6.07
N GLU A 319 1.08 9.78 -7.32
CA GLU A 319 -0.03 9.56 -8.26
C GLU A 319 -0.63 8.16 -8.09
N VAL A 320 0.22 7.18 -7.76
CA VAL A 320 -0.16 5.79 -7.54
C VAL A 320 -1.16 5.66 -6.39
N GLN A 321 -2.04 4.66 -6.46
CA GLN A 321 -3.06 4.42 -5.45
C GLN A 321 -2.72 3.18 -4.62
N TYR A 322 -2.81 3.31 -3.30
CA TYR A 322 -2.57 2.23 -2.36
C TYR A 322 -3.87 1.48 -2.05
N VAL A 323 -3.80 0.14 -2.04
CA VAL A 323 -4.91 -0.74 -1.70
C VAL A 323 -4.45 -1.75 -0.66
N GLY A 324 -5.23 -1.92 0.41
CA GLY A 324 -4.90 -2.89 1.46
C GLY A 324 -3.82 -2.42 2.45
N PHE A 325 -3.26 -1.22 2.25
CA PHE A 325 -2.41 -0.57 3.24
C PHE A 325 -3.31 0.08 4.29
N LYS A 326 -3.40 -0.56 5.46
CA LYS A 326 -3.97 0.08 6.64
C LYS A 326 -2.92 1.00 7.23
N GLU A 327 -3.33 2.18 7.69
CA GLU A 327 -2.62 2.83 8.78
C GLU A 327 -2.66 1.88 9.99
N ARG A 328 -1.49 1.41 10.42
CA ARG A 328 -1.36 0.48 11.55
C ARG A 328 -1.08 1.28 12.81
N LEU A 329 -1.45 0.70 13.95
CA LEU A 329 -0.94 1.18 15.23
C LEU A 329 0.59 1.25 15.19
N PRO A 330 1.21 2.22 15.89
CA PRO A 330 2.66 2.31 15.95
C PRO A 330 3.27 1.00 16.46
N GLY A 331 4.50 0.69 16.06
CA GLY A 331 5.23 -0.49 16.54
C GLY A 331 4.81 -1.83 15.91
N VAL A 332 3.65 -1.97 15.26
CA VAL A 332 3.19 -3.25 14.67
C VAL A 332 4.20 -3.88 13.70
N ASP A 333 4.87 -3.07 12.89
CA ASP A 333 5.87 -3.57 11.93
C ASP A 333 7.14 -4.06 12.65
N GLN A 334 7.55 -3.37 13.73
CA GLN A 334 8.62 -3.85 14.60
C GLN A 334 8.23 -5.16 15.29
N LEU A 335 7.00 -5.26 15.80
CA LEU A 335 6.50 -6.49 16.43
C LEU A 335 6.49 -7.67 15.44
N SER A 336 6.23 -7.40 14.16
CA SER A 336 6.22 -8.39 13.09
C SER A 336 7.62 -8.87 12.69
N THR A 337 8.61 -7.98 12.75
CA THR A 337 10.01 -8.28 12.39
C THR A 337 10.75 -9.05 13.48
N MET A 338 10.43 -8.77 14.74
CA MET A 338 11.11 -9.29 15.93
C MET A 338 11.32 -10.82 15.93
N PRO A 339 10.31 -11.68 15.64
CA PRO A 339 10.48 -13.13 15.53
C PRO A 339 11.68 -13.59 14.69
N HIS A 340 11.84 -13.00 13.51
CA HIS A 340 12.89 -13.36 12.56
C HIS A 340 14.27 -12.95 13.05
N VAL A 341 14.37 -11.77 13.67
CA VAL A 341 15.63 -11.27 14.24
C VAL A 341 16.09 -12.17 15.38
N VAL A 342 15.19 -12.51 16.32
CA VAL A 342 15.52 -13.39 17.44
C VAL A 342 15.94 -14.77 16.93
N GLN A 343 15.19 -15.38 16.02
CA GLN A 343 15.59 -16.67 15.44
C GLN A 343 16.98 -16.62 14.80
N GLY A 344 17.29 -15.53 14.08
CA GLY A 344 18.60 -15.30 13.48
C GLY A 344 19.74 -15.17 14.51
N LEU A 345 19.51 -14.45 15.61
CA LEU A 345 20.50 -14.28 16.68
C LEU A 345 20.82 -15.58 17.44
N LEU A 346 19.90 -16.55 17.44
CA LEU A 346 20.10 -17.84 18.10
C LEU A 346 20.89 -18.85 17.26
N VAL A 347 21.15 -18.56 15.98
CA VAL A 347 21.78 -19.49 15.06
C VAL A 347 23.17 -19.93 15.56
N GLY A 348 23.30 -21.24 15.75
CA GLY A 348 24.52 -21.90 16.16
C GLY A 348 24.91 -21.74 17.64
N LEU A 349 24.06 -21.13 18.49
CA LEU A 349 24.28 -21.21 19.94
C LEU A 349 23.95 -22.62 20.44
N THR A 350 24.80 -23.16 21.31
CA THR A 350 24.60 -24.45 21.96
C THR A 350 23.64 -24.33 23.14
N PRO A 351 23.03 -25.44 23.60
CA PRO A 351 22.18 -25.42 24.79
C PRO A 351 22.87 -24.91 26.06
N GLU A 352 24.18 -25.09 26.18
CA GLU A 352 24.96 -24.57 27.31
C GLU A 352 25.11 -23.05 27.23
N GLU A 353 25.47 -22.52 26.07
CA GLU A 353 25.58 -21.08 25.83
C GLU A 353 24.24 -20.36 26.03
N LEU A 354 23.12 -20.98 25.63
CA LEU A 354 21.78 -20.43 25.85
C LEU A 354 21.40 -20.31 27.33
N ARG A 355 21.99 -21.12 28.21
CA ARG A 355 21.76 -21.10 29.66
C ARG A 355 22.82 -20.33 30.44
N TRP A 356 23.87 -19.88 29.77
CA TRP A 356 24.95 -19.14 30.41
C TRP A 356 24.45 -17.79 30.92
N LYS A 357 24.84 -17.44 32.15
CA LYS A 357 24.54 -16.16 32.79
C LYS A 357 25.85 -15.40 33.02
N PRO A 358 25.95 -14.10 32.69
CA PRO A 358 27.16 -13.32 32.93
C PRO A 358 27.40 -13.08 34.43
N ALA A 359 26.33 -13.07 35.24
CA ALA A 359 26.36 -13.09 36.70
C ALA A 359 25.09 -13.74 37.25
N ALA A 360 25.06 -14.08 38.53
CA ALA A 360 23.93 -14.80 39.15
C ALA A 360 22.60 -14.02 39.08
N ASP A 361 22.68 -12.68 39.12
CA ASP A 361 21.58 -11.71 39.08
C ASP A 361 21.28 -11.17 37.66
N ARG A 362 21.87 -11.76 36.61
CA ARG A 362 21.69 -11.35 35.21
C ARG A 362 21.06 -12.46 34.40
N TRP A 363 20.24 -12.14 33.40
CA TRP A 363 19.55 -13.16 32.61
C TRP A 363 20.45 -13.84 31.58
N SER A 364 20.22 -15.12 31.39
CA SER A 364 20.64 -15.89 30.23
C SER A 364 19.73 -15.63 29.03
N VAL A 365 20.15 -16.03 27.83
CA VAL A 365 19.30 -15.99 26.63
C VAL A 365 18.01 -16.79 26.85
N SER A 366 18.08 -17.94 27.52
CA SER A 366 16.90 -18.76 27.86
C SER A 366 15.88 -18.01 28.71
N GLU A 367 16.36 -17.28 29.73
CA GLU A 367 15.50 -16.48 30.61
C GLU A 367 14.91 -15.27 29.88
N VAL A 368 15.68 -14.62 28.99
CA VAL A 368 15.16 -13.53 28.13
C VAL A 368 14.03 -14.04 27.22
N LEU A 369 14.20 -15.21 26.59
CA LEU A 369 13.16 -15.80 25.73
C LEU A 369 11.90 -16.18 26.52
N ALA A 370 12.08 -16.73 27.73
CA ALA A 370 10.97 -17.04 28.62
C ALA A 370 10.21 -15.78 29.06
N HIS A 371 10.95 -14.70 29.34
CA HIS A 371 10.39 -13.41 29.68
C HIS A 371 9.61 -12.80 28.51
N LEU A 372 10.17 -12.81 27.30
CA LEU A 372 9.48 -12.34 26.08
C LEU A 372 8.16 -13.08 25.86
N ALA A 373 8.16 -14.41 25.95
CA ALA A 373 6.93 -15.22 25.83
C ALA A 373 5.89 -14.86 26.89
N HIS A 374 6.33 -14.64 28.12
CA HIS A 374 5.46 -14.26 29.23
C HIS A 374 4.86 -12.86 29.03
N CYS A 375 5.69 -11.86 28.73
CA CYS A 375 5.27 -10.48 28.48
C CYS A 375 4.25 -10.41 27.36
N GLU A 376 4.47 -11.14 26.28
CA GLU A 376 3.52 -11.25 25.16
C GLU A 376 2.12 -11.66 25.65
N ARG A 377 2.05 -12.76 26.41
CA ARG A 377 0.78 -13.39 26.81
C ARG A 377 0.08 -12.74 27.98
N VAL A 378 0.83 -12.19 28.92
CA VAL A 378 0.31 -11.79 30.24
C VAL A 378 0.28 -10.27 30.38
N CYS A 379 1.17 -9.56 29.67
CA CYS A 379 1.27 -8.10 29.80
C CYS A 379 0.64 -7.42 28.59
N PHE A 380 1.31 -7.52 27.45
CA PHE A 380 1.02 -6.66 26.32
C PHE A 380 -0.27 -7.04 25.61
N ALA A 381 -0.43 -8.30 25.20
CA ALA A 381 -1.61 -8.70 24.45
C ALA A 381 -2.92 -8.53 25.25
N PRO A 382 -3.02 -8.91 26.54
CA PRO A 382 -4.23 -8.69 27.32
C PRO A 382 -4.56 -7.21 27.53
N ARG A 383 -3.56 -6.37 27.82
CA ARG A 383 -3.76 -4.92 28.00
C ARG A 383 -4.21 -4.26 26.70
N MET A 384 -3.55 -4.57 25.59
CA MET A 384 -3.91 -4.07 24.27
C MET A 384 -5.36 -4.46 23.92
N ARG A 385 -5.76 -5.72 24.11
CA ARG A 385 -7.14 -6.17 23.87
C ARG A 385 -8.14 -5.44 24.76
N ALA A 386 -7.85 -5.30 26.05
CA ALA A 386 -8.70 -4.55 26.96
C ALA A 386 -8.89 -3.10 26.49
N MET A 387 -7.81 -2.43 26.07
CA MET A 387 -7.86 -1.06 25.56
C MET A 387 -8.66 -0.94 24.27
N VAL A 388 -8.64 -1.95 23.39
CA VAL A 388 -9.43 -1.97 22.15
C VAL A 388 -10.91 -2.25 22.44
N GLU A 389 -11.20 -3.17 23.34
CA GLU A 389 -12.55 -3.72 23.55
C GLU A 389 -13.37 -2.97 24.62
N GLN A 390 -12.71 -2.26 25.52
CA GLN A 390 -13.35 -1.60 26.67
C GLN A 390 -13.07 -0.11 26.67
N ASP A 391 -14.02 0.68 27.18
CA ASP A 391 -13.85 2.12 27.33
C ASP A 391 -13.10 2.45 28.62
N ASP A 392 -11.89 2.99 28.46
CA ASP A 392 -11.01 3.41 29.56
C ASP A 392 -10.79 2.33 30.64
N PRO A 393 -10.29 1.12 30.29
CA PRO A 393 -10.07 0.06 31.27
C PRO A 393 -9.02 0.43 32.31
N ALA A 394 -9.11 -0.16 33.49
CA ALA A 394 -7.99 -0.17 34.43
C ALA A 394 -7.00 -1.25 34.01
N ILE A 395 -5.71 -0.91 33.94
CA ILE A 395 -4.64 -1.86 33.64
C ILE A 395 -3.74 -2.02 34.86
N GLU A 396 -3.38 -3.27 35.16
CA GLU A 396 -2.50 -3.59 36.29
C GLU A 396 -1.07 -3.16 36.01
N ALA A 397 -0.34 -2.77 37.06
CA ALA A 397 1.10 -2.59 36.99
C ALA A 397 1.80 -3.94 36.79
N TYR A 398 2.97 -3.94 36.15
CA TYR A 398 3.78 -5.15 35.98
C TYR A 398 5.21 -4.89 36.42
N ASP A 399 5.70 -5.71 37.36
CA ASP A 399 7.11 -5.75 37.76
C ASP A 399 7.74 -7.07 37.29
N PRO A 400 8.56 -7.03 36.22
CA PRO A 400 9.21 -8.24 35.71
C PRO A 400 10.24 -8.84 36.69
N TYR A 401 10.82 -8.02 37.57
CA TYR A 401 11.80 -8.47 38.54
C TYR A 401 11.14 -9.20 39.73
N GLU A 402 9.87 -8.92 40.02
CA GLU A 402 9.12 -9.68 41.03
C GLU A 402 8.89 -11.12 40.59
N LEU A 403 8.52 -11.32 39.32
CA LEU A 403 8.34 -12.65 38.73
C LEU A 403 9.65 -13.43 38.60
N GLU A 404 10.74 -12.74 38.29
CA GLU A 404 12.07 -13.34 38.34
C GLU A 404 12.40 -13.84 39.76
N ARG A 405 12.17 -13.02 40.80
CA ARG A 405 12.38 -13.41 42.20
C ARG A 405 11.54 -14.63 42.60
N GLN A 406 10.40 -14.83 41.96
CA GLN A 406 9.53 -15.99 42.13
C GLN A 406 9.95 -17.21 41.27
N GLY A 407 11.03 -17.10 40.49
CA GLY A 407 11.59 -18.20 39.69
C GLY A 407 10.82 -18.50 38.41
N THR A 408 9.93 -17.62 37.94
CA THR A 408 9.04 -17.86 36.79
C THR A 408 9.77 -18.24 35.50
N TYR A 409 11.01 -17.78 35.32
CA TYR A 409 11.77 -17.94 34.07
C TYR A 409 12.86 -19.03 34.15
N GLN A 410 13.16 -19.56 35.35
CA GLN A 410 14.33 -20.41 35.60
C GLN A 410 14.19 -21.85 35.08
N THR A 411 12.99 -22.28 34.70
CA THR A 411 12.68 -23.69 34.38
C THR A 411 12.37 -23.95 32.89
N ARG A 412 12.40 -22.93 32.03
CA ARG A 412 11.99 -23.07 30.62
C ARG A 412 13.19 -23.36 29.71
N PHE A 413 13.07 -24.43 28.91
CA PHE A 413 13.99 -24.71 27.81
C PHE A 413 13.90 -23.60 26.75
N ALA A 414 15.05 -23.05 26.33
CA ALA A 414 15.13 -21.94 25.37
C ALA A 414 14.27 -22.13 24.12
N LEU A 415 14.33 -23.33 23.52
CA LEU A 415 13.57 -23.64 22.29
C LEU A 415 12.05 -23.65 22.54
N ALA A 416 11.61 -24.18 23.69
CA ALA A 416 10.19 -24.16 24.05
C ALA A 416 9.70 -22.74 24.36
N ALA A 417 10.52 -21.92 25.01
CA ALA A 417 10.22 -20.51 25.26
C ALA A 417 10.15 -19.71 23.94
N LEU A 418 11.06 -19.98 23.00
CA LEU A 418 11.02 -19.40 21.67
C LEU A 418 9.74 -19.80 20.93
N GLU A 419 9.40 -21.09 20.90
CA GLU A 419 8.17 -21.56 20.25
C GLU A 419 6.91 -20.92 20.85
N ASP A 420 6.84 -20.82 22.18
CA ASP A 420 5.74 -20.16 22.88
C ASP A 420 5.64 -18.67 22.52
N PHE A 421 6.77 -17.96 22.49
CA PHE A 421 6.84 -16.57 22.04
C PHE A 421 6.38 -16.41 20.58
N LEU A 422 6.89 -17.23 19.66
CA LEU A 422 6.54 -17.17 18.24
C LEU A 422 5.04 -17.39 18.04
N LYS A 423 4.47 -18.37 18.73
CA LYS A 423 3.02 -18.65 18.70
C LYS A 423 2.22 -17.48 19.26
N ALA A 424 2.57 -16.98 20.43
CA ALA A 424 1.89 -15.86 21.07
C ALA A 424 1.96 -14.58 20.21
N ARG A 425 3.12 -14.29 19.62
CA ARG A 425 3.31 -13.15 18.73
C ARG A 425 2.48 -13.28 17.46
N HIS A 426 2.38 -14.47 16.88
CA HIS A 426 1.48 -14.71 15.76
C HIS A 426 0.03 -14.38 16.11
N GLU A 427 -0.47 -14.88 17.24
CA GLU A 427 -1.82 -14.62 17.76
C GLU A 427 -2.08 -13.11 17.99
N SER A 428 -1.10 -12.38 18.54
CA SER A 428 -1.16 -10.93 18.73
C SER A 428 -1.22 -10.17 17.40
N LEU A 429 -0.37 -10.52 16.44
CA LEU A 429 -0.31 -9.85 15.14
C LEU A 429 -1.58 -10.10 14.32
N GLU A 430 -2.17 -11.30 14.40
CA GLU A 430 -3.45 -11.59 13.75
C GLU A 430 -4.58 -10.70 14.29
N TYR A 431 -4.61 -10.44 15.59
CA TYR A 431 -5.57 -9.50 16.17
C TYR A 431 -5.29 -8.05 15.74
N LEU A 432 -4.04 -7.60 15.87
CA LEU A 432 -3.63 -6.22 15.55
C LEU A 432 -3.90 -5.83 14.09
N ARG A 433 -3.89 -6.79 13.15
CA ARG A 433 -4.27 -6.55 11.73
C ARG A 433 -5.67 -5.95 11.58
N ASN A 434 -6.56 -6.17 12.54
CA ASN A 434 -7.95 -5.72 12.48
C ASN A 434 -8.22 -4.45 13.31
N VAL A 435 -7.24 -3.97 14.08
CA VAL A 435 -7.39 -2.77 14.90
C VAL A 435 -7.12 -1.53 14.04
N PRO A 436 -8.07 -0.56 13.95
CA PRO A 436 -7.87 0.65 13.15
C PRO A 436 -6.88 1.62 13.84
N LEU A 437 -6.14 2.45 13.07
CA LEU A 437 -5.25 3.47 13.66
C LEU A 437 -5.99 4.40 14.61
N SER A 438 -7.26 4.73 14.36
CA SER A 438 -8.07 5.56 15.26
C SER A 438 -8.15 4.99 16.68
N ALA A 439 -7.97 3.68 16.86
CA ALA A 439 -7.90 3.06 18.17
C ALA A 439 -6.65 3.48 18.97
N ALA A 440 -5.62 4.03 18.33
CA ALA A 440 -4.42 4.54 19.02
C ALA A 440 -4.77 5.59 20.09
N ALA A 441 -5.85 6.36 19.89
CA ALA A 441 -6.32 7.36 20.83
C ALA A 441 -7.14 6.78 22.01
N ARG A 442 -7.48 5.48 21.99
CA ARG A 442 -8.20 4.84 23.10
C ARG A 442 -7.33 4.85 24.35
N THR A 443 -7.94 5.12 25.49
CA THR A 443 -7.23 5.34 26.75
C THR A 443 -7.38 4.18 27.72
N ALA A 444 -6.49 4.09 28.71
CA ALA A 444 -6.61 3.26 29.91
C ALA A 444 -6.06 3.98 31.14
N ARG A 445 -6.45 3.52 32.33
CA ARG A 445 -5.96 4.02 33.62
C ARG A 445 -4.89 3.07 34.17
N HIS A 446 -3.66 3.57 34.24
CA HIS A 446 -2.53 2.89 34.87
C HIS A 446 -2.31 3.44 36.30
N PRO A 447 -2.11 2.57 37.30
CA PRO A 447 -2.04 3.00 38.70
C PRO A 447 -0.86 3.93 39.01
N GLN A 448 0.27 3.82 38.31
CA GLN A 448 1.43 4.71 38.52
C GLN A 448 1.58 5.82 37.46
N LEU A 449 1.07 5.62 36.25
CA LEU A 449 1.32 6.52 35.11
C LEU A 449 0.11 7.42 34.82
N GLY A 450 -1.01 7.22 35.51
CA GLY A 450 -2.25 7.91 35.22
C GLY A 450 -2.87 7.39 33.92
N ARG A 451 -3.41 8.30 33.11
CA ARG A 451 -4.08 7.92 31.86
C ARG A 451 -3.07 7.79 30.73
N ILE A 452 -3.10 6.66 30.04
CA ILE A 452 -2.26 6.38 28.88
C ILE A 452 -3.11 6.03 27.66
N THR A 453 -2.54 6.10 26.46
CA THR A 453 -3.16 5.75 25.19
C THR A 453 -2.68 4.41 24.65
N LEU A 454 -3.47 3.79 23.77
CA LEU A 454 -3.09 2.55 23.10
C LEU A 454 -1.86 2.77 22.21
N GLY A 455 -1.75 3.93 21.56
CA GLY A 455 -0.57 4.29 20.78
C GLY A 455 0.71 4.30 21.62
N GLU A 456 0.66 4.82 22.84
CA GLU A 456 1.80 4.79 23.77
C GLU A 456 2.15 3.36 24.22
N MET A 457 1.14 2.54 24.57
CA MET A 457 1.34 1.12 24.93
C MET A 457 1.97 0.33 23.79
N MET A 458 1.54 0.56 22.54
CA MET A 458 2.09 -0.12 21.37
C MET A 458 3.54 0.29 21.09
N ASN A 459 3.90 1.56 21.31
CA ASN A 459 5.28 2.01 21.27
C ASN A 459 6.14 1.37 22.37
N GLU A 460 5.60 1.26 23.59
CA GLU A 460 6.29 0.60 24.71
C GLU A 460 6.57 -0.87 24.41
N TRP A 461 5.61 -1.58 23.81
CA TRP A 461 5.79 -2.97 23.38
C TRP A 461 6.94 -3.14 22.38
N ALA A 462 6.98 -2.31 21.34
CA ALA A 462 8.04 -2.35 20.35
C ALA A 462 9.41 -1.95 20.97
N PHE A 463 9.41 -0.96 21.86
CA PHE A 463 10.61 -0.51 22.57
C PHE A 463 11.17 -1.60 23.48
N HIS A 464 10.30 -2.28 24.24
CA HIS A 464 10.63 -3.42 25.11
C HIS A 464 11.31 -4.54 24.31
N ASP A 465 10.73 -4.94 23.19
CA ASP A 465 11.28 -5.98 22.31
C ASP A 465 12.67 -5.64 21.79
N LEU A 466 12.86 -4.39 21.34
CA LEU A 466 14.17 -3.89 20.87
C LEU A 466 15.22 -3.95 21.99
N GLY A 467 14.83 -3.66 23.23
CA GLY A 467 15.67 -3.82 24.41
C GLY A 467 16.19 -5.26 24.57
N HIS A 468 15.31 -6.25 24.39
CA HIS A 468 15.71 -7.66 24.49
C HIS A 468 16.44 -8.19 23.27
N ILE A 469 16.21 -7.66 22.06
CA ILE A 469 17.07 -7.94 20.90
C ILE A 469 18.51 -7.53 21.20
N ARG A 470 18.70 -6.32 21.75
CA ARG A 470 20.02 -5.84 22.18
C ARG A 470 20.62 -6.78 23.24
N GLN A 471 19.83 -7.16 24.25
CA GLN A 471 20.29 -8.04 25.32
C GLN A 471 20.73 -9.43 24.82
N ILE A 472 19.92 -10.08 23.97
CA ILE A 472 20.26 -11.38 23.37
C ILE A 472 21.54 -11.26 22.54
N SER A 473 21.67 -10.17 21.77
CA SER A 473 22.85 -9.91 20.96
C SER A 473 24.11 -9.78 21.82
N GLU A 474 24.06 -9.02 22.92
CA GLU A 474 25.20 -8.88 23.85
C GLU A 474 25.56 -10.19 24.55
N LEU A 475 24.58 -10.97 24.99
CA LEU A 475 24.81 -12.28 25.60
C LEU A 475 25.48 -13.26 24.62
N ALA A 476 24.99 -13.33 23.38
CA ALA A 476 25.57 -14.16 22.33
C ALA A 476 27.02 -13.74 22.00
N ARG A 477 27.26 -12.42 21.90
CA ARG A 477 28.63 -11.87 21.73
C ARG A 477 29.54 -12.31 22.87
N ALA A 478 29.09 -12.19 24.12
CA ALA A 478 29.87 -12.47 25.31
C ALA A 478 30.22 -13.95 25.50
N VAL A 479 29.26 -14.85 25.29
CA VAL A 479 29.46 -16.28 25.59
C VAL A 479 30.15 -17.03 24.46
N LYS A 480 29.74 -16.79 23.20
CA LYS A 480 30.16 -17.62 22.07
C LYS A 480 31.42 -17.11 21.38
N TYR A 481 31.48 -15.79 21.15
CA TYR A 481 32.52 -15.21 20.30
C TYR A 481 33.65 -14.58 21.11
N TYR A 482 33.33 -13.74 22.09
CA TYR A 482 34.32 -12.96 22.84
C TYR A 482 35.46 -13.79 23.43
N PRO A 483 35.25 -14.97 24.06
CA PRO A 483 36.33 -15.75 24.65
C PRO A 483 37.38 -16.21 23.63
N SER A 484 36.97 -16.41 22.38
CA SER A 484 37.76 -16.98 21.29
C SER A 484 38.36 -15.92 20.34
N MET A 485 38.14 -14.62 20.60
CA MET A 485 38.64 -13.53 19.73
C MET A 485 40.15 -13.26 19.85
N GLY A 486 40.85 -13.86 20.81
CA GLY A 486 42.29 -13.64 20.98
C GLY A 486 42.63 -12.17 21.27
N PRO A 487 43.67 -11.58 20.64
CA PRO A 487 44.07 -10.18 20.83
C PRO A 487 43.01 -9.15 20.40
N PHE A 488 42.10 -9.50 19.48
CA PHE A 488 41.04 -8.59 19.03
C PHE A 488 40.09 -8.17 20.16
N ARG A 489 40.04 -8.92 21.28
CA ARG A 489 39.29 -8.52 22.49
C ARG A 489 39.64 -7.12 22.98
N SER A 490 40.88 -6.68 22.81
CA SER A 490 41.33 -5.34 23.22
C SER A 490 40.60 -4.19 22.50
N GLN A 491 39.94 -4.46 21.37
CA GLN A 491 39.21 -3.48 20.58
C GLN A 491 37.73 -3.38 20.95
N TYR A 492 37.23 -4.24 21.85
CA TYR A 492 35.80 -4.33 22.16
C TYR A 492 35.55 -4.42 23.66
N THR A 493 34.55 -3.66 24.11
CA THR A 493 33.94 -3.81 25.44
C THR A 493 32.61 -4.54 25.27
N VAL A 494 32.38 -5.57 26.08
CA VAL A 494 31.11 -6.30 26.13
C VAL A 494 30.49 -6.03 27.49
N ASN A 495 29.21 -5.69 27.51
CA ASN A 495 28.43 -5.46 28.74
C ASN A 495 27.22 -6.40 28.73
N PRO A 496 27.45 -7.72 28.95
CA PRO A 496 26.40 -8.73 28.88
C PRO A 496 25.43 -8.68 30.05
#